data_AF-A0A927KZG9-F1
#
_entry.id   AF-A0A927KZG9-F1
#
_cell.length_a   1.000
_cell.length_b   1.000
_cell.length_c   1.000
_cell.angle_alpha   90.00
_cell.angle_beta   90.00
_cell.angle_gamma   90.00
#
_symmetry.space_group_name_H-M   'P 1'
#
loop_
_entity.id
_entity.type
_entity.pdbx_description
1 polymer ?
#
loop_
_entity_poly.entity_id
_entity_poly.type
_entity_poly.pdbx_seq_one_letter_code
_entity_poly.pdbx_strand_id
1 'polypeptide(L)'
;MTDDSFWTLPPDRMVRGSMGHCNITVLLPPFDVDAGMLPANDPARAAEFAASFGTVDEILEELGPRSVLDVPYPYARTDLDVVQAAVWGHVLGFSDPALADAGDDNPLLSEARSLREWYPDARIVGRVDFHGGATHTEDLVWLPDGTMFHAAGWAGDEPFDVTGDPAAVAAALDIPAEKLADLGLDEEDPADIPWADLAALALGQADPWGWQQIQTTAFRVRHTEFATSTMEELYFVEG
;
A
#
# COMPACT_ATOMS: atom_id res chain seq x y z
N MET A 1 -33.11 -8.02 3.68
CA MET A 1 -31.94 -7.14 3.51
C MET A 1 -31.44 -6.88 4.90
N THR A 2 -30.65 -7.81 5.41
CA THR A 2 -29.73 -7.48 6.50
C THR A 2 -28.67 -6.61 5.85
N ASP A 3 -28.47 -5.44 6.42
CA ASP A 3 -27.44 -4.51 5.99
C ASP A 3 -26.13 -5.13 6.47
N ASP A 4 -25.54 -5.99 5.65
CA ASP A 4 -24.31 -6.72 6.00
C ASP A 4 -23.09 -5.77 5.91
N SER A 5 -23.28 -4.45 5.90
CA SER A 5 -22.25 -3.43 5.79
C SER A 5 -21.96 -2.80 7.16
N PHE A 6 -20.69 -2.57 7.49
CA PHE A 6 -20.31 -1.82 8.69
C PHE A 6 -20.37 -0.30 8.50
N TRP A 7 -20.53 0.19 7.26
CA TRP A 7 -20.66 1.62 6.98
C TRP A 7 -21.93 2.21 7.63
N THR A 8 -21.78 3.37 8.25
CA THR A 8 -22.88 4.22 8.73
C THR A 8 -23.34 5.22 7.66
N LEU A 9 -22.54 5.40 6.61
CA LEU A 9 -22.78 6.34 5.51
C LEU A 9 -23.43 5.68 4.27
N PRO A 10 -24.28 6.43 3.53
CA PRO A 10 -24.96 5.89 2.35
C PRO A 10 -24.01 5.62 1.17
N PRO A 11 -24.35 4.70 0.25
CA PRO A 11 -23.50 4.30 -0.86
C PRO A 11 -22.99 5.41 -1.78
N ASP A 12 -23.80 6.42 -2.00
CA ASP A 12 -23.53 7.55 -2.89
C ASP A 12 -22.89 8.74 -2.16
N ARG A 13 -22.54 8.60 -0.87
CA ARG A 13 -21.82 9.65 -0.14
C ARG A 13 -20.49 9.93 -0.85
N MET A 14 -20.27 11.18 -1.20
CA MET A 14 -19.08 11.63 -1.88
C MET A 14 -17.86 11.55 -0.94
N VAL A 15 -16.79 10.93 -1.43
CA VAL A 15 -15.51 10.82 -0.72
C VAL A 15 -14.79 12.16 -0.77
N ARG A 16 -14.09 12.50 0.32
CA ARG A 16 -13.21 13.65 0.40
C ARG A 16 -11.76 13.23 0.26
N GLY A 17 -10.95 14.16 -0.23
CA GLY A 17 -9.55 13.94 -0.49
C GLY A 17 -9.30 13.14 -1.77
N SER A 18 -8.04 12.77 -1.98
CA SER A 18 -7.62 11.92 -3.07
C SER A 18 -6.52 10.99 -2.62
N MET A 19 -6.38 9.87 -3.31
CA MET A 19 -5.30 8.91 -3.12
C MET A 19 -4.46 8.84 -4.38
N GLY A 20 -3.18 8.55 -4.23
CA GLY A 20 -2.25 8.14 -5.26
C GLY A 20 -1.89 6.66 -5.10
N HIS A 21 -1.00 6.35 -4.16
CA HIS A 21 -0.59 4.99 -3.78
C HIS A 21 -1.32 4.55 -2.52
N CYS A 22 -1.87 3.34 -2.53
CA CYS A 22 -2.27 2.63 -1.31
C CYS A 22 -1.98 1.16 -1.53
N ASN A 23 -0.70 0.82 -1.71
CA ASN A 23 -0.29 -0.50 -2.13
C ASN A 23 0.80 -1.10 -1.26
N ILE A 24 0.79 -2.42 -1.19
CA ILE A 24 1.81 -3.23 -0.56
C ILE A 24 2.19 -4.39 -1.49
N THR A 25 3.49 -4.65 -1.57
CA THR A 25 4.09 -5.65 -2.44
C THR A 25 4.86 -6.65 -1.60
N VAL A 26 4.60 -7.93 -1.81
CA VAL A 26 5.38 -9.03 -1.25
C VAL A 26 6.17 -9.66 -2.39
N LEU A 27 7.48 -9.46 -2.38
CA LEU A 27 8.41 -10.04 -3.32
C LEU A 27 9.07 -11.27 -2.69
N LEU A 28 8.74 -12.44 -3.21
CA LEU A 28 9.29 -13.73 -2.79
C LEU A 28 10.63 -14.01 -3.49
N PRO A 29 11.56 -14.76 -2.88
CA PRO A 29 12.76 -15.19 -3.58
C PRO A 29 12.41 -16.09 -4.79
N PRO A 30 13.22 -16.06 -5.87
CA PRO A 30 14.38 -15.19 -6.09
C PRO A 30 13.98 -13.72 -6.38
N PHE A 31 14.83 -12.77 -5.96
CA PHE A 31 14.57 -11.33 -6.07
C PHE A 31 14.97 -10.70 -7.42
N ASP A 32 15.56 -11.49 -8.32
CA ASP A 32 15.86 -11.10 -9.71
C ASP A 32 14.58 -11.28 -10.53
N VAL A 33 13.72 -10.27 -10.48
CA VAL A 33 12.44 -10.23 -11.19
C VAL A 33 12.33 -8.91 -11.96
N ASP A 34 11.90 -9.00 -13.22
CA ASP A 34 11.57 -7.86 -14.07
C ASP A 34 10.05 -7.77 -14.23
N ALA A 35 9.48 -6.66 -13.79
CA ALA A 35 8.06 -6.33 -13.91
C ALA A 35 7.54 -6.45 -15.35
N GLY A 36 8.37 -6.09 -16.34
CA GLY A 36 8.03 -6.20 -17.76
C GLY A 36 7.88 -7.64 -18.26
N MET A 37 8.36 -8.61 -17.49
CA MET A 37 8.37 -10.04 -17.81
C MET A 37 7.51 -10.87 -16.84
N LEU A 38 6.72 -10.22 -15.99
CA LEU A 38 5.84 -10.91 -15.06
C LEU A 38 4.83 -11.79 -15.79
N PRO A 39 4.53 -12.99 -15.25
CA PRO A 39 3.45 -13.81 -15.78
C PRO A 39 2.10 -13.10 -15.62
N ALA A 40 1.10 -13.58 -16.35
CA ALA A 40 -0.27 -13.12 -16.13
C ALA A 40 -0.69 -13.34 -14.67
N ASN A 41 -1.50 -12.41 -14.14
CA ASN A 41 -2.09 -12.52 -12.81
C ASN A 41 -2.86 -13.84 -12.66
N ASP A 42 -2.75 -14.48 -11.49
CA ASP A 42 -3.58 -15.60 -11.05
C ASP A 42 -4.73 -15.09 -10.16
N PRO A 43 -5.97 -14.96 -10.68
CA PRO A 43 -7.08 -14.37 -9.93
C PRO A 43 -7.49 -15.17 -8.69
N ALA A 44 -7.36 -16.49 -8.72
CA ALA A 44 -7.73 -17.33 -7.59
C ALA A 44 -6.77 -17.12 -6.42
N ARG A 45 -5.45 -17.10 -6.70
CA ARG A 45 -4.44 -16.78 -5.69
C ARG A 45 -4.49 -15.32 -5.26
N ALA A 46 -4.86 -14.40 -6.16
CA ALA A 46 -5.09 -13.01 -5.80
C ALA A 46 -6.24 -12.83 -4.81
N ALA A 47 -7.33 -13.59 -4.97
CA ALA A 47 -8.45 -13.59 -4.01
C ALA A 47 -8.01 -14.17 -2.65
N GLU A 48 -7.25 -15.27 -2.63
CA GLU A 48 -6.68 -15.83 -1.39
C GLU A 48 -5.75 -14.82 -0.69
N PHE A 49 -4.93 -14.11 -1.46
CA PHE A 49 -4.03 -13.08 -0.92
C PHE A 49 -4.82 -11.89 -0.36
N ALA A 50 -5.80 -11.36 -1.10
CA ALA A 50 -6.66 -10.28 -0.62
C ALA A 50 -7.41 -10.65 0.67
N ALA A 51 -7.95 -11.86 0.76
CA ALA A 51 -8.66 -12.36 1.94
C ALA A 51 -7.75 -12.59 3.16
N SER A 52 -6.42 -12.49 3.01
CA SER A 52 -5.47 -12.64 4.12
C SER A 52 -5.15 -11.34 4.85
N PHE A 53 -5.56 -10.19 4.33
CA PHE A 53 -5.34 -8.87 4.93
C PHE A 53 -6.30 -8.61 6.08
N GLY A 54 -5.79 -8.00 7.16
CA GLY A 54 -6.58 -7.64 8.34
C GLY A 54 -7.62 -6.54 8.09
N THR A 55 -7.51 -5.83 6.96
CA THR A 55 -8.49 -4.84 6.50
C THR A 55 -9.73 -5.47 5.85
N VAL A 56 -9.64 -6.73 5.37
CA VAL A 56 -10.70 -7.41 4.63
C VAL A 56 -11.42 -8.43 5.52
N ASP A 57 -12.73 -8.26 5.72
CA ASP A 57 -13.56 -9.25 6.42
C ASP A 57 -14.08 -10.32 5.45
N GLU A 58 -14.51 -9.91 4.25
CA GLU A 58 -15.08 -10.81 3.26
C GLU A 58 -14.96 -10.25 1.83
N ILE A 59 -14.63 -11.12 0.87
CA ILE A 59 -14.74 -10.80 -0.56
C ILE A 59 -16.18 -11.07 -1.02
N LEU A 60 -16.87 -10.03 -1.48
CA LEU A 60 -18.27 -10.08 -1.88
C LEU A 60 -18.46 -10.36 -3.38
N GLU A 61 -17.58 -9.80 -4.22
CA GLU A 61 -17.70 -9.87 -5.67
C GLU A 61 -16.34 -9.75 -6.36
N GLU A 62 -16.09 -10.55 -7.39
CA GLU A 62 -14.97 -10.34 -8.32
C GLU A 62 -15.41 -9.41 -9.46
N LEU A 63 -14.80 -8.23 -9.55
CA LEU A 63 -15.12 -7.20 -10.54
C LEU A 63 -14.33 -7.36 -11.86
N GLY A 64 -13.41 -8.32 -11.90
CA GLY A 64 -12.59 -8.66 -13.05
C GLY A 64 -11.26 -7.90 -13.14
N PRO A 65 -10.53 -8.04 -14.26
CA PRO A 65 -9.19 -7.49 -14.41
C PRO A 65 -9.18 -5.95 -14.47
N ARG A 66 -8.15 -5.34 -13.89
CA ARG A 66 -7.87 -3.89 -13.93
C ARG A 66 -6.39 -3.64 -14.18
N SER A 67 -6.05 -2.50 -14.75
CA SER A 67 -4.66 -2.04 -14.75
C SER A 67 -4.20 -1.75 -13.31
N VAL A 68 -2.94 -2.02 -13.00
CA VAL A 68 -2.29 -1.51 -11.77
C VAL A 68 -2.32 0.02 -11.67
N LEU A 69 -2.50 0.72 -12.81
CA LEU A 69 -2.65 2.17 -12.88
C LEU A 69 -4.11 2.63 -12.76
N ASP A 70 -5.09 1.72 -12.79
CA ASP A 70 -6.50 2.05 -12.61
C ASP A 70 -6.84 2.21 -11.11
N VAL A 71 -5.89 2.68 -10.29
CA VAL A 71 -6.17 2.99 -8.88
C VAL A 71 -7.13 4.18 -8.86
N PRO A 72 -8.33 4.01 -8.29
CA PRO A 72 -9.36 5.02 -8.41
C PRO A 72 -9.00 6.22 -7.55
N TYR A 73 -9.20 7.42 -8.09
CA TYR A 73 -9.64 8.54 -7.27
C TYR A 73 -11.04 8.15 -6.76
N PRO A 74 -11.20 7.71 -5.50
CA PRO A 74 -12.52 7.29 -5.02
C PRO A 74 -13.45 8.50 -5.06
N TYR A 75 -14.59 8.35 -5.73
CA TYR A 75 -15.57 9.43 -5.89
C TYR A 75 -16.73 9.27 -4.91
N ALA A 76 -17.18 8.03 -4.72
CA ALA A 76 -18.25 7.66 -3.82
C ALA A 76 -17.80 6.61 -2.80
N ARG A 77 -18.54 6.50 -1.70
CA ARG A 77 -18.31 5.53 -0.63
C ARG A 77 -18.21 4.09 -1.13
N THR A 78 -18.93 3.73 -2.20
CA THR A 78 -18.79 2.41 -2.88
C THR A 78 -17.46 2.14 -3.53
N ASP A 79 -16.69 3.18 -3.84
CA ASP A 79 -15.36 3.02 -4.44
C ASP A 79 -14.34 2.61 -3.37
N LEU A 80 -14.60 2.94 -2.09
CA LEU A 80 -13.78 2.52 -0.96
C LEU A 80 -13.90 1.02 -0.66
N ASP A 81 -15.00 0.37 -1.09
CA ASP A 81 -15.18 -1.08 -0.98
C ASP A 81 -14.38 -1.87 -2.05
N VAL A 82 -13.63 -1.20 -2.92
CA VAL A 82 -12.93 -1.84 -4.03
C VAL A 82 -11.44 -1.93 -3.74
N VAL A 83 -10.94 -3.16 -3.70
CA VAL A 83 -9.51 -3.46 -3.59
C VAL A 83 -8.99 -4.05 -4.89
N GLN A 84 -7.68 -3.93 -5.12
CA GLN A 84 -7.00 -4.62 -6.21
C GLN A 84 -5.99 -5.60 -5.63
N ALA A 85 -5.97 -6.83 -6.12
CA ALA A 85 -4.96 -7.80 -5.74
C ALA A 85 -4.41 -8.55 -6.94
N ALA A 86 -3.17 -9.01 -6.83
CA ALA A 86 -2.54 -9.79 -7.86
C ALA A 86 -1.47 -10.74 -7.33
N VAL A 87 -1.29 -11.83 -8.05
CA VAL A 87 -0.18 -12.77 -7.89
C VAL A 87 0.45 -13.03 -9.26
N TRP A 88 1.61 -12.43 -9.48
CA TRP A 88 2.42 -12.56 -10.69
C TRP A 88 3.60 -13.50 -10.44
N GLY A 89 3.32 -14.75 -10.06
CA GLY A 89 4.36 -15.71 -9.69
C GLY A 89 4.99 -15.40 -8.32
N HIS A 90 6.17 -14.76 -8.32
CA HIS A 90 6.92 -14.41 -7.11
C HIS A 90 6.60 -13.01 -6.58
N VAL A 91 5.84 -12.20 -7.32
CA VAL A 91 5.42 -10.86 -6.91
C VAL A 91 3.93 -10.91 -6.58
N LEU A 92 3.60 -10.58 -5.34
CA LEU A 92 2.22 -10.42 -4.90
C LEU A 92 1.99 -8.93 -4.64
N GLY A 93 0.87 -8.40 -5.11
CA GLY A 93 0.50 -7.01 -4.95
C GLY A 93 -0.91 -6.90 -4.37
N PHE A 94 -1.09 -5.94 -3.47
CA PHE A 94 -2.39 -5.59 -2.91
C PHE A 94 -2.51 -4.08 -2.85
N SER A 95 -3.69 -3.55 -3.16
CA SER A 95 -4.01 -2.14 -3.01
C SER A 95 -5.41 -1.98 -2.44
N ASP A 96 -5.51 -1.23 -1.35
CA ASP A 96 -6.71 -1.10 -0.54
C ASP A 96 -6.77 0.31 0.11
N PRO A 97 -7.85 1.06 -0.06
CA PRO A 97 -8.05 2.34 0.63
C PRO A 97 -7.93 2.28 2.15
N ALA A 98 -8.21 1.13 2.76
CA ALA A 98 -8.06 0.95 4.20
C ALA A 98 -6.59 0.93 4.69
N LEU A 99 -5.62 0.97 3.77
CA LEU A 99 -4.20 1.17 4.11
C LEU A 99 -3.85 2.65 4.33
N ALA A 100 -4.75 3.59 4.03
CA ALA A 100 -4.57 5.00 4.35
C ALA A 100 -5.02 5.32 5.77
N ASP A 101 -4.38 6.32 6.37
CA ASP A 101 -4.66 6.78 7.73
C ASP A 101 -4.41 8.29 7.86
N ALA A 102 -4.90 8.87 8.95
CA ALA A 102 -4.66 10.25 9.36
C ALA A 102 -3.47 10.40 10.35
N GLY A 103 -2.73 9.32 10.61
CA GLY A 103 -1.48 9.32 11.38
C GLY A 103 -1.57 8.71 12.78
N ASP A 104 -2.66 8.05 13.14
CA ASP A 104 -2.89 7.52 14.49
C ASP A 104 -2.60 6.02 14.62
N ASP A 105 -2.80 5.24 13.56
CA ASP A 105 -2.88 3.78 13.62
C ASP A 105 -1.83 3.05 12.74
N ASN A 106 -1.27 3.71 11.71
CA ASN A 106 -0.26 3.13 10.80
C ASN A 106 -0.67 1.75 10.23
N PRO A 107 -1.80 1.66 9.51
CA PRO A 107 -2.36 0.40 9.01
C PRO A 107 -1.40 -0.33 8.07
N LEU A 108 -0.60 0.38 7.26
CA LEU A 108 0.37 -0.28 6.37
C LEU A 108 1.43 -1.04 7.18
N LEU A 109 1.98 -0.44 8.25
CA LEU A 109 2.92 -1.12 9.13
C LEU A 109 2.28 -2.33 9.84
N SER A 110 1.02 -2.22 10.24
CA SER A 110 0.27 -3.33 10.84
C SER A 110 0.16 -4.53 9.88
N GLU A 111 -0.26 -4.28 8.64
CA GLU A 111 -0.36 -5.34 7.62
C GLU A 111 1.01 -5.90 7.24
N ALA A 112 2.05 -5.07 7.16
CA ALA A 112 3.41 -5.54 6.89
C ALA A 112 3.95 -6.48 7.99
N ARG A 113 3.60 -6.26 9.26
CA ARG A 113 3.95 -7.18 10.37
C ARG A 113 3.28 -8.54 10.18
N SER A 114 1.97 -8.56 9.88
CA SER A 114 1.24 -9.80 9.59
C SER A 114 1.88 -10.53 8.40
N LEU A 115 2.14 -9.82 7.30
CA LEU A 115 2.78 -10.40 6.12
C LEU A 115 4.17 -10.96 6.40
N ARG A 116 4.95 -10.33 7.29
CA ARG A 116 6.27 -10.85 7.70
C ARG A 116 6.15 -12.22 8.40
N GLU A 117 5.10 -12.46 9.18
CA GLU A 117 4.87 -13.76 9.82
C GLU A 117 4.54 -14.85 8.77
N TRP A 118 3.75 -14.51 7.75
CA TRP A 118 3.36 -15.43 6.68
C TRP A 118 4.47 -15.65 5.64
N TYR A 119 5.29 -14.62 5.39
CA TYR A 119 6.32 -14.59 4.36
C TYR A 119 7.67 -14.15 4.96
N PRO A 120 8.28 -14.95 5.85
CA PRO A 120 9.48 -14.57 6.58
C PRO A 120 10.68 -14.28 5.66
N ASP A 121 10.75 -14.95 4.50
CA ASP A 121 11.83 -14.79 3.53
C ASP A 121 11.55 -13.72 2.45
N ALA A 122 10.43 -12.99 2.54
CA ALA A 122 10.06 -12.01 1.53
C ALA A 122 10.71 -10.64 1.75
N ARG A 123 10.86 -9.89 0.67
CA ARG A 123 10.98 -8.43 0.72
C ARG A 123 9.55 -7.86 0.69
N ILE A 124 9.20 -7.06 1.69
CA ILE A 124 7.89 -6.41 1.79
C ILE A 124 8.10 -4.92 1.60
N VAL A 125 7.35 -4.32 0.67
CA VAL A 125 7.44 -2.89 0.38
C VAL A 125 6.04 -2.32 0.34
N GLY A 126 5.79 -1.28 1.12
CA GLY A 126 4.52 -0.59 1.19
C GLY A 126 4.68 0.90 0.85
N ARG A 127 3.68 1.45 0.15
CA ARG A 127 3.59 2.86 -0.20
C ARG A 127 2.14 3.33 -0.11
N VAL A 128 1.91 4.31 0.74
CA VAL A 128 0.62 4.93 0.98
C VAL A 128 0.76 6.43 0.90
N ASP A 129 -0.10 7.08 0.12
CA ASP A 129 -0.33 8.52 0.16
C ASP A 129 -1.83 8.82 0.23
N PHE A 130 -2.18 9.81 1.04
CA PHE A 130 -3.54 10.32 1.15
C PHE A 130 -3.50 11.83 1.22
N HIS A 131 -4.31 12.48 0.40
CA HIS A 131 -4.41 13.93 0.35
C HIS A 131 -5.77 14.38 0.87
N GLY A 132 -5.82 14.79 2.14
CA GLY A 132 -7.02 15.26 2.86
C GLY A 132 -7.04 16.77 3.13
N GLY A 133 -6.22 17.54 2.42
CA GLY A 133 -5.97 18.98 2.67
C GLY A 133 -4.49 19.26 2.94
N ALA A 134 -3.83 18.32 3.61
CA ALA A 134 -2.39 18.08 3.56
C ALA A 134 -2.16 16.64 3.08
N THR A 135 -0.93 16.29 2.72
CA THR A 135 -0.59 14.92 2.31
C THR A 135 -0.02 14.17 3.50
N HIS A 136 -0.68 13.09 3.88
CA HIS A 136 -0.14 12.08 4.78
C HIS A 136 0.48 10.97 3.94
N THR A 137 1.66 10.50 4.33
CA THR A 137 2.35 9.37 3.69
C THR A 137 2.67 8.30 4.71
N GLU A 138 2.63 7.04 4.29
CA GLU A 138 3.19 5.91 5.04
C GLU A 138 3.96 5.00 4.08
N ASP A 139 5.27 4.89 4.27
CA ASP A 139 6.17 4.13 3.40
C ASP A 139 7.02 3.17 4.21
N LEU A 140 7.23 1.96 3.70
CA LEU A 140 8.12 1.00 4.37
C LEU A 140 8.83 0.07 3.40
N VAL A 141 9.99 -0.39 3.86
CA VAL A 141 10.71 -1.52 3.26
C VAL A 141 11.14 -2.44 4.38
N TRP A 142 10.86 -3.72 4.23
CA TRP A 142 11.27 -4.77 5.16
C TRP A 142 11.96 -5.90 4.40
N LEU A 143 13.23 -6.10 4.68
CA LEU A 143 14.06 -7.14 4.06
C LEU A 143 13.98 -8.48 4.81
N PRO A 144 14.30 -9.60 4.14
CA PRO A 144 14.26 -10.94 4.75
C PRO A 144 15.15 -11.11 5.98
N ASP A 145 16.26 -10.37 6.07
CA ASP A 145 17.20 -10.43 7.21
C ASP A 145 16.74 -9.62 8.42
N GLY A 146 15.58 -8.94 8.31
CA GLY A 146 15.02 -8.07 9.34
C GLY A 146 15.43 -6.61 9.22
N THR A 147 16.36 -6.25 8.33
CA THR A 147 16.67 -4.86 8.01
C THR A 147 15.42 -4.17 7.47
N MET A 148 15.06 -3.02 8.03
CA MET A 148 13.86 -2.30 7.61
C MET A 148 13.96 -0.79 7.82
N PHE A 149 13.08 -0.05 7.14
CA PHE A 149 12.66 1.28 7.57
C PHE A 149 11.13 1.40 7.44
N HIS A 150 10.56 2.31 8.22
CA HIS A 150 9.18 2.77 8.12
C HIS A 150 9.18 4.27 8.37
N ALA A 151 8.44 5.01 7.54
CA ALA A 151 8.33 6.45 7.56
C ALA A 151 6.86 6.83 7.44
N ALA A 152 6.35 7.62 8.38
CA ALA A 152 4.94 8.00 8.41
C ALA A 152 4.75 9.42 8.92
N GLY A 153 3.83 10.17 8.31
CA GLY A 153 3.46 11.49 8.81
C GLY A 153 2.93 12.42 7.74
N TRP A 154 2.69 13.66 8.18
CA TRP A 154 2.19 14.74 7.34
C TRP A 154 3.33 15.59 6.80
N ALA A 155 3.36 15.81 5.49
CA ALA A 155 4.37 16.68 4.88
C ALA A 155 4.27 18.10 5.47
N GLY A 156 5.37 18.59 6.06
CA GLY A 156 5.46 19.93 6.65
C GLY A 156 4.73 20.13 7.98
N ASP A 157 4.34 19.05 8.66
CA ASP A 157 3.80 19.09 10.03
C ASP A 157 4.54 18.09 10.94
N GLU A 158 4.73 18.45 12.21
CA GLU A 158 5.39 17.60 13.20
C GLU A 158 4.34 16.93 14.11
N PRO A 159 4.48 15.63 14.44
CA PRO A 159 5.63 14.78 14.17
C PRO A 159 5.57 14.03 12.83
N PHE A 160 6.75 13.84 12.23
CA PHE A 160 6.99 12.87 11.16
C PHE A 160 7.88 11.75 11.72
N ASP A 161 7.35 10.54 11.78
CA ASP A 161 7.99 9.41 12.45
C ASP A 161 8.78 8.57 11.44
N VAL A 162 10.07 8.38 11.74
CA VAL A 162 10.94 7.45 11.01
C VAL A 162 11.50 6.42 11.98
N THR A 163 11.28 5.15 11.67
CA THR A 163 11.81 4.02 12.44
C THR A 163 12.63 3.08 11.56
N GLY A 164 13.57 2.34 12.17
CA GLY A 164 14.51 1.50 11.43
C GLY A 164 15.71 2.28 10.89
N ASP A 165 16.34 1.76 9.84
CA ASP A 165 17.55 2.33 9.23
C ASP A 165 17.44 2.33 7.70
N PRO A 166 16.99 3.45 7.09
CA PRO A 166 16.89 3.59 5.63
C PRO A 166 18.24 3.40 4.92
N ALA A 167 19.35 3.81 5.54
CA ALA A 167 20.68 3.68 4.96
C ALA A 167 21.14 2.22 4.96
N ALA A 168 20.82 1.45 6.01
CA ALA A 168 21.06 0.01 6.04
C ALA A 168 20.23 -0.73 4.99
N VAL A 169 18.96 -0.35 4.79
CA VAL A 169 18.12 -0.90 3.70
C VAL A 169 18.77 -0.63 2.34
N ALA A 170 19.16 0.62 2.08
CA ALA A 170 19.79 0.99 0.81
C ALA A 170 21.10 0.23 0.56
N ALA A 171 21.93 0.07 1.60
CA ALA A 171 23.17 -0.68 1.53
C ALA A 171 22.93 -2.19 1.29
N ALA A 172 21.95 -2.79 1.96
CA ALA A 172 21.62 -4.21 1.80
C ALA A 172 21.07 -4.55 0.41
N LEU A 173 20.51 -3.56 -0.29
CA LEU A 173 19.98 -3.68 -1.65
C LEU A 173 20.96 -3.21 -2.73
N ASP A 174 22.18 -2.84 -2.35
CA ASP A 174 23.19 -2.25 -3.24
C ASP A 174 22.63 -1.07 -4.08
N ILE A 175 21.77 -0.22 -3.47
CA ILE A 175 21.22 0.95 -4.16
C ILE A 175 22.36 1.93 -4.47
N PRO A 176 22.55 2.35 -5.74
CA PRO A 176 23.65 3.22 -6.11
C PRO A 176 23.59 4.58 -5.40
N ALA A 177 24.76 5.07 -4.97
CA ALA A 177 24.87 6.32 -4.22
C ALA A 177 24.32 7.53 -4.99
N GLU A 178 24.43 7.54 -6.32
CA GLU A 178 23.86 8.59 -7.16
C GLU A 178 22.33 8.67 -7.06
N LYS A 179 21.64 7.52 -6.91
CA LYS A 179 20.18 7.51 -6.73
C LYS A 179 19.78 7.96 -5.33
N LEU A 180 20.59 7.63 -4.33
CA LEU A 180 20.35 8.05 -2.95
C LEU A 180 20.59 9.54 -2.76
N ALA A 181 21.54 10.12 -3.49
CA ALA A 181 21.82 11.55 -3.46
C ALA A 181 20.62 12.38 -3.94
N ASP A 182 19.88 11.88 -4.93
CA ASP A 182 18.66 12.54 -5.44
C ASP A 182 17.50 12.51 -4.41
N LEU A 183 17.55 11.63 -3.40
CA LEU A 183 16.53 11.52 -2.35
C LEU A 183 16.79 12.41 -1.14
N GLY A 184 18.00 12.97 -0.97
CA GLY A 184 18.33 13.79 0.20
C GLY A 184 18.14 13.04 1.53
N LEU A 185 18.63 11.80 1.66
CA LEU A 185 18.46 11.04 2.92
C LEU A 185 19.17 11.68 4.13
N ASP A 186 19.96 12.74 3.92
CA ASP A 186 20.63 13.55 4.91
C ASP A 186 19.90 14.87 5.24
N GLU A 187 18.71 15.11 4.69
CA GLU A 187 17.89 16.27 5.02
C GLU A 187 17.57 16.32 6.53
N GLU A 188 17.52 17.55 7.08
CA GLU A 188 17.27 17.76 8.51
C GLU A 188 15.83 17.44 8.90
N ASP A 189 14.88 17.69 8.00
CA ASP A 189 13.46 17.39 8.18
C ASP A 189 13.09 16.10 7.42
N PRO A 190 12.78 15.00 8.14
CA PRO A 190 12.33 13.76 7.53
C PRO A 190 11.07 13.90 6.66
N ALA A 191 10.23 14.92 6.89
CA ALA A 191 9.02 15.15 6.11
C ALA A 191 9.31 15.64 4.68
N ASP A 192 10.51 16.16 4.42
CA ASP A 192 10.95 16.62 3.10
C ASP A 192 11.58 15.49 2.25
N ILE A 193 11.83 14.32 2.85
CA ILE A 193 12.43 13.17 2.17
C ILE A 193 11.35 12.40 1.40
N PRO A 194 11.53 12.10 0.09
CA PRO A 194 10.59 11.30 -0.69
C PRO A 194 10.71 9.80 -0.38
N TRP A 195 10.19 9.37 0.78
CA TRP A 195 10.28 7.97 1.25
C TRP A 195 9.68 6.95 0.27
N ALA A 196 8.58 7.30 -0.41
CA ALA A 196 7.98 6.50 -1.46
C ALA A 196 8.95 6.18 -2.62
N ASP A 197 9.87 7.09 -2.94
CA ASP A 197 10.89 6.88 -3.97
C ASP A 197 11.97 5.91 -3.48
N LEU A 198 12.35 5.96 -2.20
CA LEU A 198 13.23 4.93 -1.61
C LEU A 198 12.55 3.55 -1.63
N ALA A 199 11.26 3.48 -1.30
CA ALA A 199 10.47 2.26 -1.39
C ALA A 199 10.39 1.73 -2.84
N ALA A 200 10.19 2.61 -3.81
CA ALA A 200 10.21 2.25 -5.24
C ALA A 200 11.59 1.71 -5.67
N LEU A 201 12.68 2.35 -5.26
CA LEU A 201 14.04 1.86 -5.51
C LEU A 201 14.28 0.49 -4.87
N ALA A 202 13.68 0.22 -3.71
CA ALA A 202 13.79 -1.07 -3.05
C ALA A 202 13.09 -2.21 -3.78
N LEU A 203 12.04 -1.94 -4.58
CA LEU A 203 11.47 -2.91 -5.52
C LEU A 203 12.27 -2.97 -6.83
N GLY A 204 12.85 -1.84 -7.27
CA GLY A 204 13.68 -1.76 -8.46
C GLY A 204 12.93 -2.23 -9.71
N GLN A 205 13.53 -3.15 -10.47
CA GLN A 205 12.89 -3.70 -11.67
C GLN A 205 11.68 -4.58 -11.37
N ALA A 206 11.52 -5.05 -10.13
CA ALA A 206 10.39 -5.89 -9.74
C ALA A 206 9.12 -5.07 -9.42
N ASP A 207 9.18 -3.72 -9.42
CA ASP A 207 8.05 -2.86 -9.09
C ASP A 207 6.93 -2.98 -10.14
N PRO A 208 5.77 -3.55 -9.81
CA PRO A 208 4.69 -3.75 -10.77
C PRO A 208 3.86 -2.47 -10.99
N TRP A 209 3.90 -1.50 -10.08
CA TRP A 209 2.89 -0.43 -10.00
C TRP A 209 3.09 0.71 -11.01
N GLY A 210 4.19 0.70 -11.76
CA GLY A 210 4.50 1.69 -12.81
C GLY A 210 4.13 1.27 -14.24
N TRP A 211 3.54 0.09 -14.45
CA TRP A 211 3.44 -0.53 -15.78
C TRP A 211 2.00 -0.76 -16.23
N GLN A 212 1.56 0.03 -17.22
CA GLN A 212 0.18 -0.01 -17.74
C GLN A 212 -0.27 -1.41 -18.23
N GLN A 213 0.66 -2.24 -18.72
CA GLN A 213 0.34 -3.58 -19.20
C GLN A 213 0.15 -4.62 -18.09
N ILE A 214 0.53 -4.30 -16.84
CA ILE A 214 0.35 -5.20 -15.70
C ILE A 214 -1.10 -5.09 -15.23
N GLN A 215 -1.71 -6.26 -15.02
CA GLN A 215 -3.10 -6.37 -14.62
C GLN A 215 -3.21 -6.96 -13.21
N THR A 216 -4.12 -6.40 -12.41
CA THR A 216 -4.63 -6.94 -11.15
C THR A 216 -6.01 -7.54 -11.37
N THR A 217 -6.58 -8.14 -10.33
CA THR A 217 -8.02 -8.42 -10.23
C THR A 217 -8.61 -7.47 -9.20
N ALA A 218 -9.69 -6.77 -9.56
CA ALA A 218 -10.44 -5.96 -8.63
C ALA A 218 -11.51 -6.80 -7.94
N PHE A 219 -11.66 -6.57 -6.64
CA PHE A 219 -12.65 -7.22 -5.79
C PHE A 219 -13.47 -6.15 -5.07
N ARG A 220 -14.78 -6.37 -4.98
CA ARG A 220 -15.59 -5.68 -3.98
C ARG A 220 -15.50 -6.48 -2.69
N VAL A 221 -15.19 -5.80 -1.61
CA VAL A 221 -15.03 -6.40 -0.30
C VAL A 221 -15.95 -5.73 0.71
N ARG A 222 -16.20 -6.47 1.80
CA ARG A 222 -16.58 -5.90 3.07
C ARG A 222 -15.30 -5.78 3.89
N HIS A 223 -14.93 -4.56 4.22
CA HIS A 223 -13.86 -4.30 5.18
C HIS A 223 -14.26 -4.74 6.59
N THR A 224 -13.28 -4.89 7.48
CA THR A 224 -13.54 -5.12 8.90
C THR A 224 -14.18 -3.89 9.54
N GLU A 225 -14.93 -4.07 10.63
CA GLU A 225 -15.60 -2.96 11.34
C GLU A 225 -14.62 -1.85 11.73
N PHE A 226 -13.41 -2.22 12.17
CA PHE A 226 -12.34 -1.28 12.49
C PHE A 226 -11.88 -0.49 11.26
N ALA A 227 -11.52 -1.18 10.17
CA ALA A 227 -11.09 -0.53 8.93
C ALA A 227 -12.18 0.39 8.36
N THR A 228 -13.46 -0.03 8.43
CA THR A 228 -14.59 0.83 8.03
C THR A 228 -14.68 2.09 8.89
N SER A 229 -14.56 1.98 10.22
CA SER A 229 -14.58 3.15 11.11
C SER A 229 -13.45 4.13 10.79
N THR A 230 -12.22 3.64 10.61
CA THR A 230 -11.07 4.48 10.25
C THR A 230 -11.27 5.15 8.89
N MET A 231 -11.76 4.43 7.89
CA MET A 231 -12.09 5.03 6.60
C MET A 231 -13.23 6.05 6.70
N GLU A 232 -14.22 5.87 7.59
CA GLU A 232 -15.26 6.88 7.80
C GLU A 232 -14.67 8.19 8.33
N GLU A 233 -13.75 8.09 9.28
CA GLU A 233 -13.04 9.22 9.86
C GLU A 233 -12.14 9.91 8.82
N LEU A 234 -11.41 9.14 8.02
CA LEU A 234 -10.49 9.67 7.03
C LEU A 234 -11.18 10.34 5.83
N TYR A 235 -12.14 9.64 5.22
CA TYR A 235 -12.69 10.02 3.92
C TYR A 235 -13.95 10.90 3.99
N PHE A 236 -14.55 11.09 5.18
CA PHE A 236 -15.83 11.79 5.30
C PHE A 236 -15.93 12.82 6.44
N VAL A 237 -14.93 12.98 7.29
CA VAL A 237 -14.99 13.99 8.37
C VAL A 237 -15.10 15.41 7.82
N GLU A 238 -15.99 16.17 8.46
CA GLU A 238 -16.20 17.59 8.21
C GLU A 238 -15.21 18.40 9.05
N GLY A 239 -14.23 19.04 8.40
CA GLY A 239 -13.57 20.22 8.96
C GLY A 239 -14.53 21.40 9.07
#